data_AF-G4ZXF1-F1
#
_entry.id   AF-G4ZXF1-F1
#
_cell.length_a   1.000
_cell.length_b   1.000
_cell.length_c   1.000
_cell.angle_alpha   90.00
_cell.angle_beta   90.00
_cell.angle_gamma   90.00
#
_symmetry.space_group_name_H-M   'P 1'
#
loop_
_entity.id
_entity.type
_entity.pdbx_description
1 polymer ?
#
loop_
_entity_poly.entity_id
_entity_poly.type
_entity_poly.pdbx_seq_one_letter_code
_entity_poly.pdbx_strand_id
1 'polypeptide(L)'
;SFKRKKSGLAERDVAVEIVGVGVYATSTLAILRKWHRARKIIAEVERALKWIDSVDVTLGTGSFATSQDPDLIDKLKSLPILSSSVSYLIS
;
A
#
# COMPACT_ATOMS: atom_id res chain seq x y z
N SER A 1 -10.28 -52.56 28.16
CA SER A 1 -9.17 -52.22 27.22
C SER A 1 -9.07 -50.71 27.05
N PHE A 2 -7.86 -50.18 27.19
CA PHE A 2 -7.49 -48.77 27.36
C PHE A 2 -7.71 -47.95 26.06
N LYS A 3 -8.58 -46.93 26.08
CA LYS A 3 -8.66 -45.95 24.97
C LYS A 3 -7.50 -44.95 25.11
N ARG A 4 -6.43 -45.14 24.33
CA ARG A 4 -5.36 -44.13 24.20
C ARG A 4 -5.94 -42.85 23.58
N LYS A 5 -5.98 -41.76 24.35
CA LYS A 5 -6.17 -40.40 23.83
C LYS A 5 -5.01 -40.11 22.87
N LYS A 6 -5.31 -39.73 21.62
CA LYS A 6 -4.30 -39.10 20.75
C LYS A 6 -3.96 -37.75 21.39
N SER A 7 -2.82 -37.68 22.05
CA SER A 7 -2.20 -36.40 22.44
C SER A 7 -1.96 -35.62 21.15
N GLY A 8 -2.56 -34.43 21.02
CA GLY A 8 -2.45 -33.61 19.82
C GLY A 8 -0.99 -33.36 19.47
N LEU A 9 -0.62 -33.66 18.23
CA LEU A 9 0.67 -33.28 17.65
C LEU A 9 0.79 -31.76 17.77
N ALA A 10 1.88 -31.27 18.36
CA ALA A 10 2.12 -29.85 18.39
C ALA A 10 2.42 -29.38 16.95
N GLU A 11 2.08 -28.15 16.59
CA GLU A 11 2.30 -27.61 15.23
C GLU A 11 3.77 -27.74 14.76
N ARG A 12 4.70 -27.74 15.72
CA ARG A 12 6.15 -28.02 15.54
C ARG A 12 6.48 -29.44 15.05
N ASP A 13 5.59 -30.41 15.26
CA ASP A 13 5.77 -31.82 14.89
C ASP A 13 5.15 -32.12 13.50
N VAL A 14 4.58 -31.10 12.84
CA VAL A 14 3.95 -31.22 11.53
C VAL A 14 4.89 -30.66 10.46
N ALA A 15 5.33 -31.54 9.57
CA ALA A 15 6.14 -31.21 8.41
C ALA A 15 5.41 -31.58 7.11
N VAL A 16 5.67 -30.82 6.05
CA VAL A 16 5.08 -30.99 4.73
C VAL A 16 6.19 -31.38 3.76
N GLU A 17 6.00 -32.50 3.07
CA GLU A 17 6.85 -32.88 1.95
C GLU A 17 6.42 -32.12 0.69
N ILE A 18 7.37 -31.42 0.08
CA ILE A 18 7.23 -30.85 -1.26
C ILE A 18 8.01 -31.74 -2.20
N VAL A 19 7.30 -32.44 -3.08
CA VAL A 19 7.89 -33.36 -4.07
C VAL A 19 8.98 -32.65 -4.88
N GLY A 20 10.18 -33.23 -4.91
CA GLY A 20 11.33 -32.70 -5.64
C GLY A 20 12.11 -31.57 -4.93
N VAL A 21 11.70 -31.15 -3.73
CA VAL A 21 12.40 -30.12 -2.94
C VAL A 21 12.79 -30.64 -1.55
N GLY A 22 11.88 -31.35 -0.88
CA GLY A 22 12.13 -31.99 0.42
C GLY A 22 11.05 -31.72 1.46
N VAL A 23 11.32 -32.16 2.70
CA VAL A 23 10.40 -32.03 3.85
C VAL A 23 10.70 -30.76 4.63
N TYR A 24 9.68 -29.94 4.83
CA TYR A 24 9.78 -28.67 5.54
C TYR A 24 8.84 -28.61 6.74
N ALA A 25 9.35 -28.10 7.85
CA ALA A 25 8.49 -27.77 8.98
C ALA A 25 7.47 -26.70 8.58
N THR A 26 6.27 -26.77 9.17
CA THR A 26 5.20 -25.79 8.93
C THR A 26 5.64 -24.35 9.27
N SER A 27 6.47 -24.20 10.31
CA SER A 27 7.09 -22.91 10.69
C SER A 27 7.98 -22.34 9.59
N THR A 28 8.79 -23.16 8.93
CA THR A 28 9.63 -22.76 7.79
C THR A 28 8.76 -22.28 6.62
N LEU A 29 7.69 -23.01 6.30
CA LEU A 29 6.74 -22.61 5.26
C LEU A 29 6.02 -21.29 5.59
N ALA A 30 5.69 -21.06 6.86
CA ALA A 30 5.09 -19.80 7.30
C ALA A 30 6.04 -18.61 7.06
N ILE A 31 7.33 -18.77 7.31
CA ILE A 31 8.35 -17.75 7.02
C ILE A 31 8.47 -17.50 5.51
N LEU A 32 8.56 -18.56 4.71
CA LEU A 32 8.66 -18.45 3.24
C LEU A 32 7.44 -17.74 2.64
N ARG A 33 6.24 -18.03 3.15
CA ARG A 33 5.00 -17.33 2.75
C ARG A 33 5.06 -15.84 3.07
N LYS A 34 5.53 -15.47 4.26
CA LYS A 34 5.70 -14.06 4.65
C LYS A 34 6.70 -13.35 3.75
N TRP A 35 7.86 -13.97 3.51
CA TRP A 35 8.87 -13.44 2.60
C TRP A 35 8.31 -13.23 1.19
N HIS A 36 7.58 -14.21 0.66
CA HIS A 36 6.98 -14.10 -0.67
C HIS A 36 5.97 -12.95 -0.78
N ARG A 37 5.14 -12.75 0.25
CA ARG A 37 4.21 -11.59 0.31
C ARG A 37 4.97 -10.27 0.36
N ALA A 38 5.99 -10.16 1.19
CA ALA A 38 6.81 -8.95 1.29
C ALA A 38 7.46 -8.63 -0.07
N ARG A 39 8.01 -9.64 -0.76
CA ARG A 39 8.62 -9.47 -2.09
C ARG A 39 7.62 -8.97 -3.12
N LYS A 40 6.36 -9.43 -3.07
CA LYS A 40 5.31 -8.93 -3.95
C LYS A 40 5.02 -7.45 -3.70
N ILE A 41 4.93 -7.04 -2.44
CA ILE A 41 4.72 -5.62 -2.07
C ILE A 41 5.89 -4.75 -2.55
N ILE A 42 7.13 -5.20 -2.33
CA ILE A 42 8.33 -4.50 -2.81
C ILE A 42 8.27 -4.30 -4.33
N ALA A 43 7.89 -5.33 -5.09
CA ALA A 43 7.77 -5.23 -6.55
C ALA A 43 6.69 -4.23 -7.01
N GLU A 44 5.59 -4.09 -6.27
CA GLU A 44 4.57 -3.07 -6.56
C GLU A 44 5.08 -1.65 -6.27
N VAL A 45 5.81 -1.46 -5.17
CA VAL A 45 6.44 -0.17 -4.84
C VAL A 45 7.46 0.23 -5.91
N GLU A 46 8.33 -0.70 -6.31
CA GLU A 46 9.30 -0.47 -7.39
C GLU A 46 8.61 -0.11 -8.71
N ARG A 47 7.47 -0.74 -9.03
CA ARG A 47 6.69 -0.42 -10.23
C ARG A 47 6.09 0.98 -10.14
N ALA A 48 5.54 1.35 -8.99
CA ALA A 48 4.98 2.68 -8.78
C ALA A 48 6.06 3.78 -8.90
N LEU A 49 7.24 3.55 -8.35
CA LEU A 49 8.38 4.47 -8.49
C LEU A 49 8.79 4.64 -9.95
N LYS A 50 8.92 3.54 -10.70
CA LYS A 50 9.20 3.60 -12.14
C LYS A 50 8.10 4.33 -12.92
N TRP A 51 6.84 4.13 -12.54
CA TRP A 51 5.74 4.83 -13.17
C TRP A 51 5.81 6.34 -12.94
N ILE A 52 6.05 6.78 -11.69
CA ILE A 52 6.21 8.21 -11.36
C ILE A 52 7.35 8.82 -12.17
N ASP A 53 8.49 8.13 -12.28
CA ASP A 53 9.64 8.58 -13.07
C ASP A 53 9.33 8.66 -14.57
N SER A 54 8.46 7.78 -15.07
CA SER A 54 8.05 7.77 -16.49
C SER A 54 7.00 8.82 -16.87
N VAL A 55 6.34 9.44 -15.89
CA VAL A 55 5.30 10.44 -16.16
C VAL A 55 5.95 11.80 -16.37
N ASP A 56 5.83 12.33 -17.59
CA ASP A 56 6.14 13.72 -17.88
C ASP A 56 5.01 14.63 -17.35
N VAL A 57 5.16 15.10 -16.12
CA VAL A 57 4.19 16.01 -15.46
C VAL A 57 4.17 17.40 -16.12
N THR A 58 5.07 17.69 -17.07
CA THR A 58 5.09 18.97 -17.79
C THR A 58 4.15 18.99 -19.00
N LEU A 59 3.59 17.84 -19.40
CA LEU A 59 2.71 17.73 -20.56
C LEU A 59 1.27 18.18 -20.22
N GLY A 60 1.08 19.49 -20.04
CA GLY A 60 -0.28 20.05 -19.90
C GLY A 60 -0.46 21.38 -19.18
N THR A 61 0.54 22.26 -19.05
CA THR A 61 0.23 23.68 -18.76
C THR A 61 -0.16 24.38 -20.06
N GLY A 62 -1.34 24.03 -20.57
CA GLY A 62 -1.97 24.76 -21.66
C GLY A 62 -2.18 26.21 -21.23
N SER A 63 -1.28 27.11 -21.65
CA SER A 63 -1.42 28.57 -21.74
C SER A 63 -2.33 29.24 -20.69
N PHE A 64 -2.24 28.86 -19.42
CA PHE A 64 -2.85 29.65 -18.37
C PHE A 64 -1.75 30.49 -17.75
N ALA A 65 -1.75 31.78 -18.09
CA ALA A 65 -0.93 32.76 -17.42
C ALA A 65 -1.44 32.89 -15.97
N THR A 66 -0.95 32.01 -15.09
CA THR A 66 -1.11 32.18 -13.65
C THR A 66 -0.13 33.25 -13.20
N SER A 67 -0.55 34.52 -13.32
CA SER A 67 0.09 35.60 -12.58
C SER A 67 -0.16 35.34 -11.10
N GLN A 68 0.89 35.04 -10.34
CA GLN A 68 0.75 34.90 -8.89
C GLN A 68 0.28 36.24 -8.31
N ASP A 69 -0.86 36.21 -7.63
CA ASP A 69 -1.36 37.34 -6.85
C ASP A 69 -0.59 37.37 -5.51
N PRO A 70 0.30 38.35 -5.30
CA PRO A 70 1.11 38.44 -4.08
C PRO A 70 0.25 38.60 -2.81
N ASP A 71 -0.98 39.09 -2.95
CA ASP A 71 -1.90 39.36 -1.84
C ASP A 71 -2.88 38.20 -1.59
N LEU A 72 -2.74 37.08 -2.31
CA LEU A 72 -3.64 35.93 -2.22
C LEU A 72 -3.73 35.37 -0.79
N ILE A 73 -2.58 35.31 -0.10
CA ILE A 73 -2.48 34.81 1.28
C ILE A 73 -3.28 35.70 2.23
N ASP A 74 -3.20 37.02 2.07
CA ASP A 74 -3.88 37.95 2.98
C ASP A 74 -5.37 38.06 2.66
N LYS A 75 -5.76 37.93 1.39
CA LYS A 75 -7.16 37.72 0.98
C LYS A 75 -7.73 36.47 1.63
N LEU A 76 -7.01 35.34 1.62
CA LEU A 76 -7.43 34.07 2.24
C LEU A 76 -7.65 34.20 3.75
N LYS A 77 -6.79 34.93 4.46
CA LYS A 77 -6.94 35.19 5.91
C LYS A 77 -8.14 36.09 6.22
N SER A 78 -8.48 37.00 5.31
CA SER A 78 -9.60 37.92 5.47
C SER A 78 -10.97 37.28 5.16
N LEU A 79 -10.98 36.11 4.51
CA LEU A 79 -12.22 35.41 4.19
C LEU A 79 -12.82 34.81 5.47
N PRO A 80 -14.06 35.21 5.84
CA PRO A 80 -14.74 34.58 6.97
C PRO A 80 -14.97 33.10 6.65
N ILE A 81 -14.44 32.22 7.51
CA ILE A 81 -14.43 30.74 7.38
C ILE A 81 -15.84 30.15 7.18
N LEU A 82 -16.89 30.93 7.44
CA LEU A 82 -18.29 30.51 7.38
C LEU A 82 -19.18 31.53 6.66
N SER A 83 -18.75 32.08 5.52
CA SER A 83 -19.71 32.71 4.61
C SER A 83 -20.44 31.63 3.81
N SER A 84 -21.78 31.65 3.88
CA SER A 84 -22.69 30.77 3.13
C SER A 84 -22.58 30.90 1.59
N SER A 85 -21.65 31.70 1.08
CA SER A 85 -21.39 31.87 -0.35
C SER A 85 -20.58 30.73 -1.00
N VAL A 86 -20.00 29.79 -0.23
CA VAL A 86 -19.23 28.66 -0.80
C VAL A 86 -20.11 27.67 -1.59
N SER A 87 -21.44 27.74 -1.44
CA SER A 87 -22.37 26.85 -2.16
C SER A 87 -22.49 27.11 -3.67
N TYR A 88 -21.94 28.21 -4.22
CA TYR A 88 -22.03 28.50 -5.66
C TYR A 88 -20.80 28.08 -6.48
N LEU A 89 -19.77 27.50 -5.85
CA LEU A 89 -18.58 27.02 -6.56
C LEU A 89 -18.56 25.49 -6.77
N ILE A 90 -19.66 24.80 -6.42
CA ILE A 90 -19.83 23.34 -6.60
C ILE A 90 -21.12 23.07 -7.40
N SER A 91 -21.37 23.81 -8.48
CA SER A 91 -22.31 23.45 -9.55
C SER A 91 -21.71 23.77 -10.91
#